data_AF-A0A971Q7B0-F1
#
_entry.id   AF-A0A971Q7B0-F1
#
_cell.length_a   1.000
_cell.length_b   1.000
_cell.length_c   1.000
_cell.angle_alpha   90.00
_cell.angle_beta   90.00
_cell.angle_gamma   90.00
#
_symmetry.space_group_name_H-M   'P 1'
#
loop_
_entity.id
_entity.type
_entity.pdbx_description
1 polymer ?
#
loop_
_entity_poly.entity_id
_entity_poly.type
_entity_poly.pdbx_seq_one_letter_code
_entity_poly.pdbx_strand_id
1 'polypeptide(L)'
;MNGLAAPSNSRSFTLIELLVVVAIIAVLVAILLPALTAAREAAKTVACAAQEKQLVMAILSDAEENAGWLPRSRWHGAYWYQPAAGTHLATVVADSKMLICP
;
A
#
# COMPACT_ATOMS: atom_id res chain seq x y z
N MET A 1 0.69 55.12 45.65
CA MET A 1 0.27 53.74 45.34
C MET A 1 -0.54 53.77 44.04
N ASN A 2 0.12 53.86 42.89
CA ASN A 2 -0.58 53.86 41.59
C ASN A 2 0.01 52.74 40.73
N GLY A 3 -0.63 51.57 40.77
CA GLY A 3 -0.39 50.47 39.86
C GLY A 3 -1.43 50.50 38.75
N LEU A 4 -1.06 51.01 37.57
CA LEU A 4 -1.87 50.88 36.36
C LEU A 4 -1.62 49.49 35.78
N ALA A 5 -2.50 48.54 36.10
CA ALA A 5 -2.53 47.23 35.46
C ALA A 5 -2.90 47.41 33.99
N ALA A 6 -1.99 47.02 33.09
CA ALA A 6 -2.25 46.98 31.66
C ALA A 6 -3.44 46.05 31.36
N PRO A 7 -4.32 46.38 30.40
CA PRO A 7 -5.40 45.48 30.02
C PRO A 7 -4.79 44.19 29.48
N SER A 8 -4.91 43.11 30.25
CA SER A 8 -4.56 41.77 29.79
C SER A 8 -5.49 41.44 28.62
N ASN A 9 -4.91 41.39 27.43
CA ASN A 9 -5.60 41.13 26.18
C ASN A 9 -5.95 39.63 26.06
N SER A 10 -6.63 39.11 27.07
CA SER A 10 -7.07 37.72 27.16
C SER A 10 -8.24 37.53 26.20
N ARG A 11 -7.92 37.10 24.97
CA ARG A 11 -8.90 36.68 23.97
C ARG A 11 -9.71 35.53 24.55
N SER A 12 -10.91 35.82 25.02
CA SER A 12 -11.88 34.81 25.42
C SER A 12 -12.41 34.20 24.13
N PHE A 13 -12.07 32.94 23.86
CA PHE A 13 -12.62 32.20 22.72
C PHE A 13 -14.12 32.07 22.93
N THR A 14 -14.91 32.50 21.97
CA THR A 14 -16.36 32.33 22.08
C THR A 14 -16.72 30.87 21.85
N LEU A 15 -17.71 30.33 22.59
CA LEU A 15 -18.20 28.96 22.37
C LEU A 15 -18.60 28.71 20.91
N ILE A 16 -19.12 29.75 20.24
CA ILE A 16 -19.52 29.68 18.83
C ILE A 16 -18.33 29.55 17.87
N GLU A 17 -17.19 30.19 18.16
CA GLU A 17 -15.97 30.03 17.35
C GLU A 17 -15.40 28.62 17.42
N LEU A 18 -15.42 27.98 18.59
CA LEU A 18 -15.03 26.57 18.69
C LEU A 18 -16.04 25.64 18.02
N LEU A 19 -17.34 25.94 18.16
CA LEU A 19 -18.42 25.10 17.63
C LEU A 19 -18.44 25.09 16.10
N VAL A 20 -18.24 26.23 15.43
CA VAL A 20 -18.20 26.27 13.97
C VAL A 20 -16.99 25.52 13.40
N VAL A 21 -15.85 25.56 14.09
CA VAL A 21 -14.63 24.88 13.65
C VAL A 21 -14.81 23.36 13.70
N VAL A 22 -15.32 22.81 14.80
CA VAL A 22 -15.58 21.37 14.87
C VAL A 22 -16.66 20.92 13.89
N ALA A 23 -17.65 21.77 13.61
CA ALA A 23 -18.67 21.49 12.59
C ALA A 23 -18.06 21.37 11.19
N ILE A 24 -17.16 22.28 10.80
CA ILE A 24 -16.48 22.22 9.51
C ILE A 24 -15.56 20.99 9.44
N ILE A 25 -14.79 20.70 10.50
CA ILE A 25 -13.92 19.51 10.55
C ILE A 25 -14.75 18.22 10.39
N ALA A 26 -15.91 18.13 11.04
CA ALA A 26 -16.79 16.96 10.92
C ALA A 26 -17.27 16.72 9.48
N VAL A 27 -17.65 17.79 8.77
CA VAL A 27 -18.06 17.70 7.35
C VAL A 27 -16.89 17.24 6.47
N LEU A 28 -15.69 17.79 6.69
CA LEU A 28 -14.50 17.38 5.93
C LEU A 28 -14.16 15.90 6.17
N VAL A 29 -14.14 15.47 7.43
CA VAL A 29 -13.83 14.08 7.82
C VAL A 29 -14.87 13.10 7.28
N ALA A 30 -16.16 13.47 7.25
CA ALA A 30 -17.23 12.64 6.70
C ALA A 30 -16.99 12.31 5.22
N ILE A 31 -16.38 13.21 4.45
CA ILE A 31 -16.02 12.99 3.04
C ILE A 31 -14.67 12.25 2.92
N LEU A 32 -13.72 12.54 3.82
CA LEU A 32 -12.38 11.95 3.81
C LEU A 32 -12.37 10.46 4.19
N LEU A 33 -13.18 10.02 5.15
CA LEU A 33 -13.21 8.63 5.62
C LEU A 33 -13.48 7.59 4.51
N PRO A 34 -14.55 7.70 3.70
CA PRO A 34 -14.81 6.74 2.62
C PRO A 34 -13.75 6.82 1.51
N ALA A 35 -13.21 8.01 1.23
CA ALA A 35 -12.12 8.17 0.28
C ALA A 35 -10.83 7.48 0.75
N LEU A 36 -10.54 7.55 2.06
CA LEU A 36 -9.34 6.97 2.65
C LEU A 36 -9.39 5.43 2.70
N THR A 37 -10.58 4.84 2.92
CA THR A 37 -10.73 3.38 2.89
C THR A 37 -10.50 2.83 1.48
N ALA A 38 -11.07 3.46 0.46
CA ALA A 38 -10.86 3.09 -0.94
C ALA A 38 -9.40 3.27 -1.37
N ALA A 39 -8.76 4.38 -0.98
CA ALA A 39 -7.35 4.61 -1.27
C ALA A 39 -6.43 3.57 -0.60
N ARG A 40 -6.75 3.14 0.62
CA ARG A 40 -6.00 2.10 1.32
C ARG A 40 -6.14 0.73 0.65
N GLU A 41 -7.32 0.39 0.16
CA GLU A 41 -7.53 -0.85 -0.59
C GLU A 41 -6.73 -0.83 -1.89
N ALA A 42 -6.84 0.23 -2.68
CA ALA A 42 -6.02 0.41 -3.89
C ALA A 42 -4.50 0.38 -3.59
N ALA A 43 -4.05 0.95 -2.48
CA ALA A 43 -2.64 0.88 -2.09
C ALA A 43 -2.18 -0.55 -1.77
N LYS A 44 -3.06 -1.38 -1.17
CA LYS A 44 -2.75 -2.79 -0.91
C LYS A 44 -2.62 -3.59 -2.21
N THR A 45 -3.49 -3.34 -3.19
CA THR A 45 -3.43 -4.04 -4.48
C THR A 45 -2.13 -3.70 -5.22
N VAL A 46 -1.75 -2.42 -5.24
CA VAL A 46 -0.49 -1.95 -5.84
C VAL A 46 0.73 -2.52 -5.10
N ALA A 47 0.70 -2.53 -3.76
CA ALA A 47 1.80 -3.08 -2.96
C ALA A 47 1.97 -4.59 -3.20
N CYS A 48 0.88 -5.35 -3.19
CA CYS A 48 0.88 -6.77 -3.52
C CYS A 48 1.46 -7.01 -4.92
N ALA A 49 1.05 -6.21 -5.90
CA ALA A 49 1.53 -6.33 -7.27
C ALA A 49 3.03 -6.05 -7.41
N ALA A 50 3.55 -5.09 -6.64
CA ALA A 50 4.97 -4.80 -6.61
C ALA A 50 5.79 -5.94 -5.98
N GLN A 51 5.29 -6.55 -4.90
CA GLN A 51 5.95 -7.68 -4.24
C GLN A 51 6.01 -8.92 -5.13
N GLU A 52 4.91 -9.26 -5.80
CA GLU A 52 4.88 -10.38 -6.76
C GLU A 52 5.86 -10.18 -7.91
N LYS A 53 5.91 -8.97 -8.48
CA LYS A 53 6.91 -8.63 -9.50
C LYS A 53 8.33 -8.82 -8.98
N GLN A 54 8.62 -8.42 -7.75
CA GLN A 54 9.95 -8.60 -7.16
C GLN A 54 10.32 -10.08 -6.99
N LEU A 55 9.38 -10.93 -6.56
CA LEU A 55 9.60 -12.38 -6.44
C LEU A 55 9.87 -13.02 -7.81
N VAL A 56 9.04 -12.68 -8.80
CA VAL A 56 9.18 -13.18 -10.16
C VAL A 56 10.53 -12.78 -10.77
N MET A 57 10.95 -11.53 -10.58
CA MET A 57 12.27 -11.07 -11.03
C MET A 57 13.41 -11.85 -10.35
N ALA A 58 13.28 -12.17 -9.05
CA ALA A 58 14.26 -12.99 -8.36
C ALA A 58 14.34 -14.42 -8.93
N ILE A 59 13.19 -15.03 -9.24
CA ILE A 59 13.11 -16.36 -9.85
C ILE A 59 13.74 -16.37 -11.24
N LEU A 60 13.47 -15.33 -12.05
CA LEU A 60 14.05 -15.22 -13.39
C LEU A 60 15.58 -15.02 -13.34
N SER A 61 16.06 -14.19 -12.41
CA SER A 61 17.50 -13.97 -12.20
C SER A 61 18.20 -15.27 -11.82
N ASP A 62 17.64 -16.03 -10.87
CA ASP A 62 18.20 -17.32 -10.45
C ASP A 62 18.18 -18.35 -11.59
N ALA A 63 17.15 -18.33 -12.44
CA ALA A 63 17.08 -19.22 -13.59
C ALA A 63 18.10 -18.87 -14.68
N GLU A 64 18.37 -17.59 -14.93
CA GLU A 64 19.40 -17.16 -15.88
C GLU A 64 20.79 -17.63 -15.44
N GLU A 65 21.09 -17.55 -14.14
CA GLU A 65 22.35 -18.01 -13.57
C GLU A 65 22.48 -19.54 -13.58
N ASN A 66 21.37 -20.27 -13.38
CA ASN A 66 21.33 -21.73 -13.31
C ASN A 66 20.95 -22.39 -14.65
N ALA A 67 21.54 -21.96 -15.77
CA ALA A 67 21.35 -22.59 -17.09
C ALA A 67 19.87 -22.77 -17.53
N GLY A 68 19.00 -21.85 -17.11
CA GLY A 68 17.57 -21.87 -17.41
C GLY A 68 16.75 -22.81 -16.51
N TRP A 69 17.28 -23.31 -15.40
CA TRP A 69 16.52 -24.12 -14.44
C TRP A 69 15.82 -23.25 -13.40
N LEU A 70 14.53 -23.49 -13.17
CA LEU A 70 13.77 -22.77 -12.14
C LEU A 70 14.11 -23.28 -10.73
N PRO A 71 13.89 -22.45 -9.68
CA PRO A 71 14.04 -22.86 -8.29
C PRO A 71 13.23 -24.12 -7.98
N ARG A 72 13.83 -24.99 -7.16
CA ARG A 72 13.28 -26.31 -6.83
C ARG A 72 11.98 -26.18 -6.05
N SER A 73 10.84 -26.42 -6.70
CA SER A 73 9.55 -26.45 -6.02
C SER A 73 9.27 -27.86 -5.48
N ARG A 74 8.71 -27.93 -4.27
CA ARG A 74 8.19 -29.17 -3.69
C ARG A 74 6.69 -29.22 -3.98
N TRP A 75 6.27 -30.23 -4.74
CA TRP A 75 4.86 -30.49 -4.98
C TRP A 75 4.58 -31.98 -4.75
N HIS A 76 3.64 -32.31 -3.86
CA HIS A 76 3.31 -33.69 -3.49
C HIS A 76 4.53 -34.56 -3.10
N GLY A 77 5.48 -34.02 -2.34
CA GLY A 77 6.62 -34.78 -1.82
C GLY A 77 7.73 -35.11 -2.85
N ALA A 78 7.55 -34.74 -4.12
CA ALA A 78 8.56 -34.85 -5.15
C ALA A 78 9.21 -33.48 -5.44
N TYR A 79 10.51 -33.49 -5.74
CA TYR A 79 11.22 -32.32 -6.26
C TYR A 79 11.13 -32.32 -7.78
N TRP A 80 10.53 -31.29 -8.34
CA TRP A 80 10.48 -31.10 -9.79
C TRP A 80 11.55 -30.07 -10.17
N TYR A 81 12.47 -30.48 -11.05
CA TYR A 81 13.34 -29.56 -11.76
C TYR A 81 12.69 -29.26 -13.10
N GLN A 82 12.27 -28.01 -13.31
CA GLN A 82 11.61 -27.61 -14.55
C GLN A 82 12.51 -26.64 -15.31
N PRO A 83 12.79 -26.91 -16.60
CA PRO A 83 13.47 -25.94 -17.44
C PRO A 83 12.51 -24.76 -17.67
N ALA A 84 12.99 -23.53 -17.48
CA ALA A 84 12.23 -22.29 -17.70
C ALA A 84 11.61 -22.25 -19.10
N ALA A 85 12.31 -22.79 -20.11
CA ALA A 85 11.84 -22.90 -21.49
C ALA A 85 10.66 -23.87 -21.71
N GLY A 86 10.42 -24.82 -20.79
CA GLY A 86 9.38 -25.84 -20.90
C GLY A 86 8.12 -25.56 -20.08
N THR A 87 8.08 -24.44 -19.37
CA THR A 87 6.96 -24.09 -18.50
C THR A 87 6.17 -22.92 -19.07
N HIS A 88 4.83 -22.99 -19.00
CA HIS A 88 3.97 -21.83 -19.26
C HIS A 88 4.28 -20.63 -18.33
N LEU A 89 5.15 -20.78 -17.32
CA LEU A 89 5.62 -19.69 -16.46
C LEU A 89 6.30 -18.56 -17.24
N ALA A 90 7.09 -18.83 -18.28
CA ALA A 90 7.72 -17.76 -19.07
C ALA A 90 6.69 -16.87 -19.78
N THR A 91 5.56 -17.44 -20.21
CA THR A 91 4.46 -16.70 -20.85
C THR A 91 3.49 -16.10 -19.82
N VAL A 92 3.27 -16.75 -18.67
CA VAL A 92 2.42 -16.22 -17.58
C VAL A 92 3.12 -15.06 -16.83
N VAL A 93 4.44 -15.09 -16.71
CA VAL A 93 5.23 -13.96 -16.16
C VAL A 93 5.26 -12.76 -17.11
N ALA A 94 5.29 -13.02 -18.42
CA ALA A 94 5.23 -11.98 -19.45
C ALA A 94 3.81 -11.44 -19.66
N ASP A 95 2.77 -12.26 -19.45
CA ASP A 95 1.38 -11.85 -19.55
C ASP A 95 0.93 -11.16 -18.25
N SER A 96 0.67 -9.87 -18.39
CA SER A 96 0.30 -8.87 -17.36
C SER A 96 -0.81 -9.21 -16.35
N LYS A 97 -1.35 -10.45 -16.36
CA LYS A 97 -2.41 -10.96 -15.47
C LYS A 97 -1.92 -11.83 -14.31
N MET A 98 -0.60 -11.98 -14.09
CA MET A 98 -0.03 -12.75 -12.96
C MET A 98 -0.24 -12.12 -11.55
N LEU A 99 -1.29 -11.32 -11.39
CA LEU A 99 -1.60 -10.56 -10.19
C LEU A 99 -2.87 -11.13 -9.56
N ILE A 100 -2.71 -12.17 -8.73
CA ILE A 100 -3.72 -12.64 -7.78
C ILE A 100 -3.73 -11.68 -6.57
N CYS A 101 -3.70 -10.38 -6.84
CA CYS A 101 -3.94 -9.36 -5.84
C CYS A 101 -5.45 -9.08 -5.87
N PRO A 102 -6.12 -9.05 -4.71
CA PRO A 102 -7.55 -8.78 -4.64
C PRO A 102 -7.92 -7.42 -5.22
#